data_AF-A0A8B9T919-F1
#
_entry.id   AF-A0A8B9T919-F1
#
_cell.length_a   1.000
_cell.length_b   1.000
_cell.length_c   1.000
_cell.angle_alpha   90.00
_cell.angle_beta   90.00
_cell.angle_gamma   90.00
#
_symmetry.space_group_name_H-M   'P 1'
#
loop_
_entity.id
_entity.type
_entity.pdbx_description
1 polymer ?
#
loop_
_entity_poly.entity_id
_entity_poly.type
_entity_poly.pdbx_seq_one_letter_code
_entity_poly.pdbx_strand_id
1 'polypeptide(L)'
;VPCEQHYSPLSAPQPFTERGYCPAAAVGGAEPPPFTAFQFRGRLEGPDWRRLSAVDVGRVCREGDVAALQEHLEHVTFCSAERERCPHCQAPADPLLLKLLRLAQLCTEYLLHSQEYLSAQLRGLEDALRDALAQRDRLGEEVARRVQEVKALKEECRRRKKMIGTQQMMLEARASYHQCQLCEKAFMNYSFLQSHMQRRHPEESQIGMKAKTDKLQDEIDKLKEQLQLTKSQLEAEQQANMVRFSKVMVPFLLCCEELRNKANCIFLPIFVGFKDQRVKANIVLAMAV
;
A
#
# COMPACT_ATOMS: atom_id res chain seq x y z
N VAL A 1 59.62 36.30 0.97
CA VAL A 1 58.18 36.58 1.15
C VAL A 1 57.43 35.38 0.58
N PRO A 2 56.53 34.75 1.36
CA PRO A 2 56.29 33.31 1.29
C PRO A 2 55.10 32.93 0.39
N CYS A 3 55.17 31.76 -0.25
CA CYS A 3 54.01 31.07 -0.78
C CYS A 3 53.48 30.13 0.32
N GLU A 4 52.40 30.54 0.98
CA GLU A 4 51.63 29.67 1.87
C GLU A 4 50.87 28.63 1.02
N GLN A 5 51.23 27.36 1.19
CA GLN A 5 50.40 26.25 0.74
C GLN A 5 49.40 25.93 1.85
N HIS A 6 48.15 26.35 1.63
CA HIS A 6 47.00 25.95 2.43
C HIS A 6 46.80 24.43 2.31
N TYR A 7 47.13 23.69 3.36
CA TYR A 7 46.63 22.33 3.56
C TYR A 7 45.17 22.41 4.02
N SER A 8 44.24 21.90 3.20
CA SER A 8 42.86 21.64 3.63
C SER A 8 42.84 20.46 4.61
N PRO A 9 42.13 20.53 5.76
CA PRO A 9 42.04 19.40 6.67
C PRO A 9 41.15 18.32 6.06
N LEU A 10 41.71 17.12 5.90
CA LEU A 10 40.95 15.88 5.69
C LEU A 10 39.89 15.78 6.78
N SER A 11 38.61 15.78 6.38
CA SER A 11 37.48 15.59 7.28
C SER A 11 37.61 14.25 8.00
N ALA A 12 37.55 14.28 9.33
CA ALA A 12 37.51 13.08 10.16
C ALA A 12 36.29 12.21 9.79
N PRO A 13 36.41 10.88 9.80
CA PRO A 13 35.25 10.00 9.59
C PRO A 13 34.24 10.23 10.71
N GLN A 14 33.02 10.62 10.35
CA GLN A 14 31.94 10.75 11.32
C GLN A 14 31.60 9.36 11.88
N PRO A 15 31.39 9.21 13.19
CA PRO A 15 30.86 7.97 13.74
C PRO A 15 29.52 7.69 13.06
N PHE A 16 29.31 6.43 12.67
CA PHE A 16 28.06 5.94 12.10
C PHE A 16 26.98 6.07 13.18
N THR A 17 26.42 7.26 13.32
CA THR A 17 25.19 7.49 14.06
C THR A 17 24.10 6.72 13.34
N GLU A 18 23.31 5.98 14.11
CA GLU A 18 22.11 5.26 13.68
C GLU A 18 21.23 6.16 12.79
N ARG A 19 21.52 6.21 11.49
CA ARG A 19 20.51 6.52 10.51
C ARG A 19 19.66 5.28 10.43
N GLY A 20 18.67 5.22 11.33
CA GLY A 20 17.52 4.35 11.16
C GLY A 20 16.99 4.59 9.76
N TYR A 21 17.30 3.67 8.86
CA TYR A 21 16.61 3.57 7.59
C TYR A 21 15.24 3.02 7.95
N CYS A 22 14.28 3.90 8.23
CA CYS A 22 12.88 3.51 8.28
C CYS A 22 12.46 3.23 6.83
N PRO A 23 12.22 1.96 6.43
CA PRO A 23 11.55 1.74 5.17
C PRO A 23 10.16 2.37 5.28
N ALA A 24 9.74 3.05 4.22
CA ALA A 24 8.39 3.60 4.13
C ALA A 24 7.38 2.50 4.52
N ALA A 25 6.53 2.83 5.50
CA ALA A 25 5.59 1.94 6.15
C ALA A 25 4.91 1.00 5.12
N ALA A 26 5.24 -0.29 5.20
CA ALA A 26 4.41 -1.31 4.62
C ALA A 26 3.11 -1.32 5.43
N VAL A 27 2.00 -1.03 4.75
CA VAL A 27 0.65 -1.05 5.28
C VAL A 27 0.35 -2.49 5.73
N GLY A 28 0.57 -2.79 7.01
CA GLY A 28 0.37 -4.12 7.57
C GLY A 28 1.18 -4.31 8.85
N GLY A 29 0.52 -4.10 10.00
CA GLY A 29 1.10 -4.07 11.34
C GLY A 29 2.13 -5.17 11.66
N ALA A 30 3.37 -4.74 11.84
CA ALA A 30 4.29 -5.24 12.86
C ALA A 30 5.29 -4.10 13.11
N GLU A 31 5.17 -3.42 14.26
CA GLU A 31 6.21 -2.50 14.70
C GLU A 31 7.53 -3.28 14.78
N PRO A 32 8.66 -2.74 14.25
CA PRO A 32 9.95 -3.35 14.49
C PRO A 32 10.14 -3.50 16.01
N PRO A 33 10.64 -4.64 16.50
CA PRO A 33 10.89 -4.81 17.92
C PRO A 33 11.73 -3.64 18.43
N PRO A 34 11.43 -3.08 19.63
CA PRO A 34 12.17 -1.95 20.16
C PRO A 34 13.64 -2.34 20.30
N PHE A 35 14.48 -1.75 19.45
CA PHE A 35 15.90 -2.01 19.46
C PHE A 35 16.50 -1.42 20.75
N THR A 36 17.13 -2.28 21.55
CA THR A 36 17.92 -1.83 22.69
C THR A 36 19.16 -1.13 22.17
N ALA A 37 19.35 0.13 22.58
CA ALA A 37 20.54 0.91 22.22
C ALA A 37 21.83 0.15 22.59
N PHE A 38 22.82 0.18 21.70
CA PHE A 38 24.10 -0.48 21.90
C PHE A 38 24.81 0.04 23.16
N GLN A 39 25.31 -0.88 23.98
CA GLN A 39 26.11 -0.57 25.16
C GLN A 39 27.29 -1.52 25.25
N PHE A 40 28.46 -0.97 25.53
CA PHE A 40 29.66 -1.76 25.75
C PHE A 40 29.55 -2.58 27.04
N ARG A 41 29.94 -3.86 26.97
CA ARG A 41 29.98 -4.78 28.10
C ARG A 41 31.17 -4.48 29.01
N GLY A 42 30.98 -4.72 30.31
CA GLY A 42 32.08 -4.72 31.28
C GLY A 42 33.06 -5.86 31.01
N ARG A 43 34.37 -5.60 31.15
CA ARG A 43 35.43 -6.61 31.04
C ARG A 43 36.02 -6.88 32.42
N LEU A 44 35.64 -8.01 33.03
CA LEU A 44 36.04 -8.35 34.40
C LEU A 44 37.02 -9.53 34.45
N GLU A 45 36.95 -10.43 33.47
CA GLU A 45 37.75 -11.65 33.41
C GLU A 45 39.12 -11.38 32.79
N GLY A 46 40.18 -11.95 33.37
CA GLY A 46 41.54 -11.83 32.85
C GLY A 46 41.77 -12.68 31.59
N PRO A 47 42.85 -12.45 30.84
CA PRO A 47 43.16 -13.24 29.65
C PRO A 47 43.59 -14.66 30.03
N ASP A 48 42.99 -15.67 29.38
CA ASP A 48 43.51 -17.03 29.36
C ASP A 48 44.80 -17.14 28.53
N TRP A 49 45.93 -16.92 29.20
CA TRP A 49 47.27 -17.01 28.63
C TRP A 49 47.61 -18.40 28.07
N ARG A 50 47.00 -19.47 28.60
CA ARG A 50 47.26 -20.83 28.09
C ARG A 50 46.65 -21.01 26.72
N ARG A 51 45.38 -20.61 26.56
CA ARG A 51 44.71 -20.66 25.26
C ARG A 51 45.37 -19.74 24.25
N LEU A 52 45.69 -18.50 24.64
CA LEU A 52 46.34 -17.54 23.74
C LEU A 52 47.74 -17.98 23.28
N SER A 53 48.52 -18.64 24.15
CA SER A 53 49.87 -19.11 23.79
C SER A 53 49.88 -20.32 22.85
N ALA A 54 48.78 -21.08 22.76
CA ALA A 54 48.64 -22.18 21.82
C ALA A 54 48.38 -21.72 20.37
N VAL A 55 48.02 -20.45 20.16
CA VAL A 55 47.68 -19.90 18.84
C VAL A 55 48.94 -19.50 18.08
N ASP A 56 49.17 -20.13 16.93
CA ASP A 56 50.17 -19.65 15.96
C ASP A 56 49.59 -18.50 15.11
N VAL A 57 49.79 -17.27 15.59
CA VAL A 57 49.34 -16.05 14.90
C VAL A 57 49.95 -15.92 13.50
N GLY A 58 51.20 -16.37 13.31
CA GLY A 58 51.88 -16.30 12.01
C GLY A 58 51.21 -17.20 10.98
N ARG A 59 50.80 -18.40 11.39
CA ARG A 59 50.01 -19.31 10.55
C ARG A 59 48.63 -18.73 10.26
N VAL A 60 47.91 -18.25 11.27
CA VAL A 60 46.57 -17.63 11.10
C VAL A 60 46.62 -16.50 10.08
N CYS A 61 47.63 -15.63 10.13
CA CYS A 61 47.80 -14.54 9.16
C CYS A 61 48.11 -15.02 7.74
N ARG A 62 48.99 -16.03 7.57
CA ARG A 62 49.38 -16.53 6.23
C ARG A 62 48.27 -17.32 5.55
N GLU A 63 47.55 -18.13 6.31
CA GLU A 63 46.53 -19.05 5.79
C GLU A 63 45.12 -18.44 5.82
N GLY A 64 44.92 -17.34 6.56
CA GLY A 64 43.60 -16.76 6.77
C GLY A 64 42.69 -17.72 7.55
N ASP A 65 43.22 -18.39 8.59
CA ASP A 65 42.48 -19.37 9.39
C ASP A 65 41.43 -18.67 10.27
N VAL A 66 40.28 -18.37 9.65
CA VAL A 66 39.15 -17.70 10.30
C VAL A 66 38.58 -18.55 11.44
N ALA A 67 38.64 -19.89 11.34
CA ALA A 67 38.10 -20.78 12.37
C ALA A 67 38.90 -20.65 13.67
N ALA A 68 40.24 -20.67 13.59
CA ALA A 68 41.11 -20.43 14.74
C ALA A 68 40.88 -19.03 15.35
N LEU A 69 40.68 -18.00 14.52
CA LEU A 69 40.38 -16.65 14.99
C LEU A 69 39.01 -16.57 15.70
N GLN A 70 37.99 -17.21 15.13
CA GLN A 70 36.63 -17.23 15.70
C GLN A 70 36.60 -17.86 17.10
N GLU A 71 37.37 -18.92 17.34
CA GLU A 71 37.44 -19.57 18.66
C GLU A 71 37.93 -18.62 19.77
N HIS A 72 38.77 -17.64 19.42
CA HIS A 72 39.38 -16.70 20.35
C HIS A 72 38.69 -15.34 20.37
N LEU A 73 37.81 -15.07 19.42
CA LEU A 73 37.24 -13.75 19.17
C LEU A 73 36.48 -13.20 20.38
N GLU A 74 35.61 -14.00 20.98
CA GLU A 74 34.85 -13.60 22.17
C GLU A 74 35.78 -13.32 23.35
N HIS A 75 36.67 -14.26 23.64
CA HIS A 75 37.60 -14.15 24.76
C HIS A 75 38.51 -12.92 24.67
N VAL A 76 39.14 -12.69 23.51
CA VAL A 76 40.01 -11.53 23.28
C VAL A 76 39.22 -10.22 23.33
N THR A 77 38.00 -10.21 22.80
CA THR A 77 37.15 -9.02 22.82
C THR A 77 36.77 -8.65 24.24
N PHE A 78 36.38 -9.61 25.08
CA PHE A 78 35.77 -9.34 26.39
C PHE A 78 36.68 -9.50 27.63
N CYS A 79 37.96 -9.88 27.46
CA CYS A 79 38.91 -9.94 28.57
C CYS A 79 39.46 -8.58 29.04
N SER A 80 39.98 -8.53 30.26
CA SER A 80 40.61 -7.35 30.87
C SER A 80 42.09 -7.60 31.13
N ALA A 81 42.96 -6.89 30.39
CA ALA A 81 44.41 -6.94 30.60
C ALA A 81 44.93 -5.86 31.58
N GLU A 82 44.05 -5.03 32.14
CA GLU A 82 44.43 -3.83 32.91
C GLU A 82 45.21 -4.13 34.18
N ARG A 83 45.02 -5.33 34.76
CA ARG A 83 45.65 -5.76 36.02
C ARG A 83 46.80 -6.75 35.80
N GLU A 84 47.11 -7.08 34.55
CA GLU A 84 48.14 -8.06 34.22
C GLU A 84 49.54 -7.51 34.48
N ARG A 85 50.40 -8.36 35.04
CA ARG A 85 51.78 -8.03 35.41
C ARG A 85 52.74 -8.97 34.73
N CYS A 86 53.92 -8.47 34.41
CA CYS A 86 55.00 -9.28 33.87
C CYS A 86 55.35 -10.41 34.85
N PRO A 87 55.32 -11.70 34.44
CA PRO A 87 55.66 -12.83 35.31
C PRO A 87 57.08 -12.77 35.88
N HIS A 88 58.01 -12.10 35.18
CA HIS A 88 59.43 -12.08 35.54
C HIS A 88 59.82 -10.90 36.46
N CYS A 89 59.27 -9.71 36.23
CA CYS A 89 59.66 -8.50 36.97
C CYS A 89 58.52 -7.83 37.72
N GLN A 90 57.28 -8.36 37.65
CA GLN A 90 56.08 -7.82 38.29
C GLN A 90 55.68 -6.40 37.86
N ALA A 91 56.36 -5.84 36.85
CA ALA A 91 56.03 -4.56 36.26
C ALA A 91 54.64 -4.63 35.60
N PRO A 92 53.84 -3.56 35.70
CA PRO A 92 52.58 -3.47 34.97
C PRO A 92 52.83 -3.44 33.46
N ALA A 93 51.83 -3.84 32.67
CA ALA A 93 51.87 -3.66 31.23
C ALA A 93 51.97 -2.17 30.84
N ASP A 94 52.56 -1.91 29.67
CA ASP A 94 52.69 -0.55 29.14
C ASP A 94 51.31 0.11 28.98
N PRO A 95 51.07 1.30 29.58
CA PRO A 95 49.80 1.99 29.49
C PRO A 95 49.34 2.31 28.05
N LEU A 96 50.24 2.57 27.11
CA LEU A 96 49.90 2.84 25.71
C LEU A 96 49.45 1.57 24.99
N LEU A 97 50.10 0.43 25.26
CA LEU A 97 49.68 -0.86 24.71
C LEU A 97 48.31 -1.30 25.27
N LEU A 98 48.06 -1.06 26.56
CA LEU A 98 46.75 -1.30 27.17
C LEU A 98 45.66 -0.42 26.55
N LYS A 99 45.95 0.86 26.27
CA LYS A 99 45.01 1.75 25.55
C LYS A 99 44.75 1.27 24.13
N LEU A 100 45.78 0.86 23.41
CA LEU A 100 45.65 0.31 22.06
C LEU A 100 44.78 -0.95 22.05
N LEU A 101 45.06 -1.90 22.96
CA LEU A 101 44.25 -3.11 23.13
C LEU A 101 42.80 -2.75 23.47
N ARG A 102 42.59 -1.83 24.42
CA ARG A 102 41.24 -1.41 24.81
C ARG A 102 40.46 -0.83 23.63
N LEU A 103 41.08 0.03 22.82
CA LEU A 103 40.47 0.56 21.60
C LEU A 103 40.17 -0.56 20.59
N ALA A 104 41.10 -1.48 20.37
CA ALA A 104 40.89 -2.62 19.47
C ALA A 104 39.71 -3.50 19.92
N GLN A 105 39.59 -3.77 21.22
CA GLN A 105 38.47 -4.52 21.80
C GLN A 105 37.14 -3.79 21.64
N LEU A 106 37.09 -2.48 21.90
CA LEU A 106 35.86 -1.67 21.70
C LEU A 106 35.45 -1.62 20.22
N CYS A 107 36.41 -1.45 19.30
CA CYS A 107 36.14 -1.54 17.87
C CYS A 107 35.59 -2.91 17.48
N THR A 108 36.20 -3.99 17.98
CA THR A 108 35.77 -5.37 17.69
C THR A 108 34.37 -5.65 18.22
N GLU A 109 34.06 -5.22 19.45
CA GLU A 109 32.73 -5.35 20.05
C GLU A 109 31.65 -4.60 19.25
N TYR A 110 31.95 -3.38 18.80
CA TYR A 110 31.04 -2.63 17.94
C TYR A 110 30.85 -3.31 16.57
N LEU A 111 31.90 -3.88 15.99
CA LEU A 111 31.82 -4.62 14.73
C LEU A 111 30.98 -5.91 14.88
N LEU A 112 31.12 -6.64 15.99
CA LEU A 112 30.28 -7.81 16.30
C LEU A 112 28.81 -7.41 16.42
N HIS A 113 28.53 -6.34 17.18
CA HIS A 113 27.16 -5.82 17.29
C HIS A 113 26.60 -5.39 15.92
N SER A 114 27.40 -4.69 15.10
CA SER A 114 26.99 -4.26 13.77
C SER A 114 26.70 -5.44 12.85
N GLN A 115 27.49 -6.51 12.93
CA GLN A 115 27.27 -7.74 12.18
C GLN A 115 25.94 -8.40 12.58
N GLU A 116 25.68 -8.57 13.88
CA GLU A 116 24.42 -9.13 14.38
C GLU A 116 23.22 -8.28 13.97
N TYR A 117 23.33 -6.95 14.10
CA TYR A 117 22.31 -5.98 13.74
C TYR A 117 21.97 -6.03 12.24
N LEU A 118 23.00 -5.99 11.37
CA LEU A 118 22.81 -6.07 9.93
C LEU A 118 22.25 -7.44 9.52
N SER A 119 22.72 -8.53 10.14
CA SER A 119 22.22 -9.88 9.87
C SER A 119 20.74 -10.03 10.26
N ALA A 120 20.34 -9.47 11.40
CA ALA A 120 18.95 -9.48 11.84
C ALA A 120 18.05 -8.65 10.91
N GLN A 121 18.51 -7.48 10.47
CA GLN A 121 17.79 -6.66 9.49
C GLN A 121 17.65 -7.34 8.14
N LEU A 122 18.73 -7.93 7.62
CA LEU A 122 18.69 -8.67 6.36
C LEU A 122 17.68 -9.82 6.42
N ARG A 123 17.71 -10.62 7.49
CA ARG A 123 16.72 -11.69 7.70
C ARG A 123 15.30 -11.16 7.73
N GLY A 124 15.06 -10.05 8.45
CA GLY A 124 13.73 -9.43 8.49
C GLY A 124 13.23 -8.96 7.13
N LEU A 125 14.11 -8.38 6.30
CA LEU A 125 13.79 -7.98 4.93
C LEU A 125 13.57 -9.18 4.01
N GLU A 126 14.35 -10.24 4.15
CA GLU A 126 14.19 -11.49 3.39
C GLU A 126 12.86 -12.18 3.69
N ASP A 127 12.46 -12.22 4.97
CA ASP A 127 11.17 -12.77 5.38
C ASP A 127 10.01 -11.92 4.86
N ALA A 128 10.09 -10.58 4.98
CA ALA A 128 9.08 -9.68 4.42
C ALA A 128 8.96 -9.80 2.89
N LEU A 129 10.08 -9.98 2.18
CA LEU A 129 10.07 -10.23 0.74
C LEU A 129 9.39 -11.55 0.40
N ARG A 130 9.68 -12.62 1.17
CA ARG A 130 9.05 -13.94 0.99
C ARG A 130 7.53 -13.86 1.17
N ASP A 131 7.07 -13.14 2.19
CA ASP A 131 5.64 -12.94 2.45
C ASP A 131 4.96 -12.12 1.35
N ALA A 132 5.60 -11.05 0.88
CA ALA A 132 5.09 -10.23 -0.22
C ALA A 132 4.98 -11.03 -1.52
N LEU A 133 5.95 -11.90 -1.82
CA LEU A 133 5.88 -12.80 -2.98
C LEU A 133 4.73 -13.79 -2.86
N ALA A 134 4.55 -14.41 -1.68
CA ALA A 134 3.43 -15.31 -1.45
C ALA A 134 2.06 -14.60 -1.58
N GLN A 135 1.96 -13.35 -1.11
CA GLN A 135 0.75 -12.54 -1.28
C GLN A 135 0.48 -12.19 -2.74
N ARG A 136 1.53 -11.80 -3.50
CA ARG A 136 1.42 -11.55 -4.95
C ARG A 136 0.88 -12.78 -5.67
N ASP A 137 1.38 -13.96 -5.35
CA ASP A 137 0.99 -15.21 -6.02
C ASP A 137 -0.48 -15.54 -5.73
N ARG A 138 -0.91 -15.42 -4.46
CA ARG A 138 -2.33 -15.57 -4.08
C ARG A 138 -3.25 -14.60 -4.81
N LEU A 139 -2.87 -13.32 -4.88
CA LEU A 139 -3.63 -12.32 -5.62
C LEU A 139 -3.66 -12.63 -7.12
N GLY A 140 -2.57 -13.17 -7.67
CA GLY A 140 -2.50 -13.64 -9.06
C GLY A 140 -3.52 -14.75 -9.35
N GLU A 141 -3.62 -15.74 -8.46
CA GLU A 141 -4.63 -16.81 -8.55
C GLU A 141 -6.06 -16.27 -8.45
N GLU A 142 -6.32 -15.33 -7.55
CA GLU A 142 -7.63 -14.69 -7.42
C GLU A 142 -8.01 -13.92 -8.67
N VAL A 143 -7.09 -13.14 -9.24
CA VAL A 143 -7.29 -12.42 -10.50
C VAL A 143 -7.60 -13.39 -11.63
N ALA A 144 -6.84 -14.49 -11.75
CA ALA A 144 -7.08 -15.50 -12.78
C ALA A 144 -8.49 -16.12 -12.65
N ARG A 145 -8.91 -16.45 -11.42
CA ARG A 145 -10.26 -16.95 -11.13
C ARG A 145 -11.34 -15.93 -11.52
N ARG A 146 -11.18 -14.65 -11.15
CA ARG A 146 -12.14 -13.59 -11.51
C ARG A 146 -12.22 -13.37 -13.01
N VAL A 147 -11.10 -13.46 -13.73
CA VAL A 147 -11.10 -13.38 -15.19
C VAL A 147 -11.91 -14.51 -15.81
N GLN A 148 -11.79 -15.74 -15.30
CA GLN A 148 -12.59 -16.88 -15.77
C GLN A 148 -14.08 -16.68 -15.48
N GLU A 149 -14.44 -16.21 -14.29
CA GLU A 149 -15.82 -15.91 -13.90
C GLU A 149 -16.45 -14.83 -14.80
N VAL A 150 -15.73 -13.74 -15.07
CA VAL A 150 -16.18 -12.70 -16.00
C VAL A 150 -16.37 -13.25 -17.41
N LYS A 151 -15.48 -14.12 -17.89
CA LYS A 151 -15.66 -14.77 -19.22
C LYS A 151 -16.93 -15.63 -19.25
N ALA A 152 -17.15 -16.45 -18.23
CA ALA A 152 -18.36 -17.28 -18.13
C ALA A 152 -19.65 -16.43 -18.09
N LEU A 153 -19.67 -15.36 -17.29
CA LEU A 153 -20.81 -14.44 -17.21
C LEU A 153 -21.05 -13.69 -18.52
N LYS A 154 -19.99 -13.31 -19.26
CA LYS A 154 -20.13 -12.69 -20.58
C LYS A 154 -20.79 -13.62 -21.59
N GLU A 155 -20.40 -14.90 -21.63
CA GLU A 155 -21.03 -15.88 -22.50
C GLU A 155 -22.49 -16.16 -22.11
N GLU A 156 -22.79 -16.25 -20.82
CA GLU A 156 -24.16 -16.40 -20.34
C GLU A 156 -25.03 -15.19 -20.70
N CYS A 157 -24.52 -13.97 -20.53
CA CYS A 157 -25.18 -12.74 -20.97
C CYS A 157 -25.43 -12.74 -22.49
N ARG A 158 -24.45 -13.19 -23.28
CA ARG A 158 -24.60 -13.31 -24.74
C ARG A 158 -25.70 -14.32 -25.10
N ARG A 159 -25.75 -15.46 -24.41
CA ARG A 159 -26.78 -16.50 -24.59
C ARG A 159 -28.17 -15.97 -24.26
N ARG A 160 -28.33 -15.29 -23.12
CA ARG A 160 -29.61 -14.67 -22.71
C ARG A 160 -30.08 -13.60 -23.68
N LYS A 161 -29.18 -12.73 -24.16
CA LYS A 161 -29.52 -11.71 -25.17
C LYS A 161 -30.07 -12.34 -26.46
N LYS A 162 -29.47 -13.44 -26.94
CA LYS A 162 -29.99 -14.18 -28.11
C LYS A 162 -31.37 -14.78 -27.86
N MET A 163 -31.58 -15.38 -26.68
CA MET A 163 -32.87 -15.96 -26.30
C MET A 163 -33.98 -14.91 -26.25
N ILE A 164 -33.72 -13.76 -25.59
CA ILE A 164 -34.66 -12.64 -25.51
C ILE A 164 -34.95 -12.09 -26.91
N GLY A 165 -33.92 -11.87 -27.74
CA GLY A 165 -34.11 -11.40 -29.12
C GLY A 165 -34.99 -12.35 -29.96
N THR A 166 -34.83 -13.66 -29.79
CA THR A 166 -35.66 -14.67 -30.46
C THR A 166 -37.11 -14.62 -29.96
N GLN A 167 -37.31 -14.50 -28.65
CA GLN A 167 -38.65 -14.36 -28.05
C GLN A 167 -39.33 -13.06 -28.50
N GLN A 168 -38.60 -11.95 -28.57
CA GLN A 168 -39.09 -10.67 -29.05
C GLN A 168 -39.59 -10.77 -30.49
N MET A 169 -38.79 -11.37 -31.39
CA MET A 169 -39.21 -11.60 -32.78
C MET A 169 -40.49 -12.44 -32.88
N MET A 170 -40.63 -13.49 -32.05
CA MET A 170 -41.86 -14.31 -32.03
C MET A 170 -43.08 -13.52 -31.55
N LEU A 171 -42.91 -12.65 -30.55
CA LEU A 171 -43.98 -11.78 -30.05
C LEU A 171 -44.35 -10.72 -31.09
N GLU A 172 -43.39 -10.09 -31.75
CA GLU A 172 -43.61 -9.14 -32.84
C GLU A 172 -44.32 -9.79 -34.02
N ALA A 173 -43.93 -11.00 -34.41
CA ALA A 173 -44.62 -11.76 -35.45
C ALA A 173 -46.10 -12.04 -35.08
N ARG A 174 -46.39 -12.37 -33.81
CA ARG A 174 -47.78 -12.49 -33.32
C ARG A 174 -48.51 -11.15 -33.25
N ALA A 175 -47.83 -10.08 -32.87
CA ALA A 175 -48.40 -8.73 -32.75
C ALA A 175 -48.58 -8.04 -34.12
N SER A 176 -47.92 -8.51 -35.18
CA SER A 176 -48.07 -8.01 -36.55
C SER A 176 -49.45 -8.31 -37.16
N TYR A 177 -50.27 -9.11 -36.48
CA TYR A 177 -51.64 -9.37 -36.84
C TYR A 177 -52.59 -8.87 -35.75
N HIS A 178 -53.60 -8.11 -36.16
CA HIS A 178 -54.64 -7.57 -35.30
C HIS A 178 -55.84 -8.53 -35.28
N GLN A 179 -55.93 -9.38 -34.26
CA GLN A 179 -57.04 -10.31 -34.06
C GLN A 179 -58.28 -9.63 -33.50
N CYS A 180 -59.44 -9.95 -34.10
CA CYS A 180 -60.74 -9.59 -33.55
C CYS A 180 -60.98 -10.36 -32.25
N GLN A 181 -61.49 -9.68 -31.22
CA GLN A 181 -61.74 -10.29 -29.90
C GLN A 181 -63.10 -10.99 -29.82
N LEU A 182 -63.90 -10.89 -30.89
CA LEU A 182 -65.29 -11.34 -30.96
C LEU A 182 -65.50 -12.44 -32.00
N CYS A 183 -64.48 -12.71 -32.82
CA CYS A 183 -64.42 -13.83 -33.75
C CYS A 183 -62.97 -14.18 -34.09
N GLU A 184 -62.73 -15.32 -34.71
CA GLU A 184 -61.37 -15.83 -34.97
C GLU A 184 -60.62 -15.13 -36.13
N LYS A 185 -61.10 -13.97 -36.61
CA LYS A 185 -60.48 -13.27 -37.76
C LYS A 185 -59.29 -12.42 -37.34
N ALA A 186 -58.17 -12.57 -38.05
CA ALA A 186 -56.95 -11.78 -37.90
C ALA A 186 -56.73 -10.88 -39.12
N PHE A 187 -56.28 -9.64 -38.90
CA PHE A 187 -56.07 -8.65 -39.95
C PHE A 187 -54.63 -8.14 -39.93
N MET A 188 -54.04 -7.90 -41.10
CA MET A 188 -52.65 -7.43 -41.22
C MET A 188 -52.42 -5.98 -40.75
N ASN A 189 -53.48 -5.18 -40.62
CA ASN A 189 -53.37 -3.77 -40.24
C ASN A 189 -54.54 -3.34 -39.35
N TYR A 190 -54.29 -2.45 -38.39
CA TYR A 190 -55.28 -2.05 -37.38
C TYR A 190 -56.52 -1.39 -38.01
N SER A 191 -56.34 -0.65 -39.11
CA SER A 191 -57.42 -0.02 -39.88
C SER A 191 -58.43 -1.04 -40.43
N PHE A 192 -57.96 -2.22 -40.85
CA PHE A 192 -58.82 -3.30 -41.32
C PHE A 192 -59.55 -3.97 -40.17
N LEU A 193 -58.90 -4.17 -39.03
CA LEU A 193 -59.57 -4.65 -37.82
C LEU A 193 -60.67 -3.65 -37.38
N GLN A 194 -60.38 -2.35 -37.35
CA GLN A 194 -61.35 -1.30 -37.01
C GLN A 194 -62.54 -1.30 -37.97
N SER A 195 -62.29 -1.35 -39.28
CA SER A 195 -63.35 -1.47 -40.29
C SER A 195 -64.19 -2.73 -40.11
N HIS A 196 -63.57 -3.85 -39.73
CA HIS A 196 -64.25 -5.10 -39.42
C HIS A 196 -65.12 -4.97 -38.15
N MET A 197 -64.58 -4.41 -37.07
CA MET A 197 -65.31 -4.16 -35.82
C MET A 197 -66.52 -3.27 -36.06
N GLN A 198 -66.38 -2.19 -36.82
CA GLN A 198 -67.47 -1.26 -37.10
C GLN A 198 -68.58 -1.86 -37.97
N ARG A 199 -68.27 -2.81 -38.86
CA ARG A 199 -69.25 -3.44 -39.77
C ARG A 199 -69.92 -4.69 -39.20
N ARG A 200 -69.20 -5.44 -38.37
CA ARG A 200 -69.64 -6.78 -37.89
C ARG A 200 -69.89 -6.82 -36.39
N HIS A 201 -69.36 -5.87 -35.64
CA HIS A 201 -69.52 -5.71 -34.20
C HIS A 201 -69.85 -4.24 -33.81
N PRO A 202 -70.82 -3.59 -34.47
CA PRO A 202 -71.08 -2.15 -34.30
C PRO A 202 -71.51 -1.76 -32.88
N GLU A 203 -72.21 -2.65 -32.18
CA GLU A 203 -72.80 -2.41 -30.86
C GLU A 203 -71.74 -2.33 -29.75
N GLU A 204 -70.64 -3.08 -29.88
CA GLU A 204 -69.55 -3.13 -28.90
C GLU A 204 -68.40 -2.16 -29.25
N SER A 205 -68.29 -1.75 -30.51
CA SER A 205 -67.20 -0.89 -31.01
C SER A 205 -67.22 0.52 -30.41
N GLN A 206 -68.38 1.08 -30.07
CA GLN A 206 -68.47 2.44 -29.53
C GLN A 206 -68.48 2.48 -28.00
N ILE A 207 -69.16 1.54 -27.36
CA ILE A 207 -69.34 1.50 -25.90
C ILE A 207 -68.07 0.98 -25.22
N GLY A 208 -67.42 -0.04 -25.81
CA GLY A 208 -66.19 -0.62 -25.28
C GLY A 208 -64.94 0.23 -25.51
N MET A 209 -64.84 0.96 -26.63
CA MET A 209 -63.68 1.82 -26.90
C MET A 209 -63.63 3.04 -25.98
N LYS A 210 -64.76 3.68 -25.69
CA LYS A 210 -64.80 4.85 -24.80
C LYS A 210 -64.42 4.45 -23.37
N ALA A 211 -65.04 3.39 -22.83
CA ALA A 211 -64.73 2.87 -21.50
C ALA A 211 -63.29 2.33 -21.36
N LYS A 212 -62.72 1.73 -22.42
CA LYS A 212 -61.30 1.31 -22.42
C LYS A 212 -60.35 2.49 -22.52
N THR A 213 -60.71 3.53 -23.28
CA THR A 213 -59.91 4.76 -23.38
C THR A 213 -59.91 5.50 -22.05
N ASP A 214 -61.05 5.57 -21.37
CA ASP A 214 -61.17 6.18 -20.04
C ASP A 214 -60.36 5.41 -19.01
N LYS A 215 -60.41 4.06 -19.00
CA LYS A 215 -59.57 3.23 -18.11
C LYS A 215 -58.07 3.37 -18.37
N LEU A 216 -57.65 3.44 -19.63
CA LEU A 216 -56.25 3.66 -19.98
C LEU A 216 -55.81 5.07 -19.60
N GLN A 217 -56.70 6.06 -19.72
CA GLN A 217 -56.44 7.42 -19.28
C GLN A 217 -56.25 7.48 -17.76
N ASP A 218 -57.09 6.79 -16.99
CA ASP A 218 -56.94 6.66 -15.53
C ASP A 218 -55.61 5.99 -15.14
N GLU A 219 -55.20 4.92 -15.85
CA GLU A 219 -53.91 4.26 -15.61
C GLU A 219 -52.72 5.16 -15.97
N ILE A 220 -52.82 5.91 -17.07
CA ILE A 220 -51.79 6.89 -17.48
C ILE A 220 -51.65 7.97 -16.41
N ASP A 221 -52.77 8.48 -15.89
CA ASP A 221 -52.73 9.55 -14.88
C ASP A 221 -52.21 9.02 -13.54
N LYS A 222 -52.57 7.79 -13.15
CA LYS A 222 -51.98 7.10 -11.99
C LYS A 222 -50.48 6.86 -12.15
N LEU A 223 -50.03 6.47 -13.33
CA LEU A 223 -48.59 6.27 -13.63
C LEU A 223 -47.83 7.60 -13.62
N LYS A 224 -48.43 8.69 -14.12
CA LYS A 224 -47.85 10.03 -14.02
C LYS A 224 -47.71 10.49 -12.58
N GLU A 225 -48.72 10.26 -11.75
CA GLU A 225 -48.66 10.57 -10.31
C GLU A 225 -47.56 9.77 -9.60
N GLN A 226 -47.47 8.47 -9.87
CA GLN A 226 -46.40 7.63 -9.31
C GLN A 226 -45.02 8.07 -9.78
N LEU A 227 -44.88 8.44 -11.05
CA LEU A 227 -43.62 8.93 -11.60
C LEU A 227 -43.22 10.27 -10.97
N GLN A 228 -44.18 11.17 -10.77
CA GLN A 228 -43.94 12.47 -10.13
C GLN A 228 -43.59 12.32 -8.65
N LEU A 229 -44.23 11.39 -7.94
CA LEU A 229 -43.88 11.04 -6.56
C LEU A 229 -42.48 10.42 -6.47
N THR A 230 -42.15 9.48 -7.34
CA THR A 230 -40.83 8.84 -7.34
C THR A 230 -39.73 9.84 -7.67
N LYS A 231 -40.00 10.76 -8.62
CA LYS A 231 -39.08 11.84 -8.97
C LYS A 231 -38.81 12.77 -7.79
N SER A 232 -39.85 13.21 -7.06
CA SER A 232 -39.66 14.08 -5.89
C SER A 232 -38.92 13.38 -4.74
N GLN A 233 -39.16 12.08 -4.54
CA GLN A 233 -38.39 11.27 -3.59
C GLN A 233 -36.92 11.18 -3.96
N LEU A 234 -36.60 10.94 -5.24
CA LEU A 234 -35.23 10.86 -5.72
C LEU A 234 -34.51 12.21 -5.62
N GLU A 235 -35.18 13.32 -5.94
CA GLU A 235 -34.65 14.67 -5.78
C GLU A 235 -34.39 15.00 -4.30
N ALA A 236 -35.30 14.62 -3.40
CA ALA A 236 -35.10 14.77 -1.96
C ALA A 236 -33.94 13.92 -1.43
N GLU A 237 -33.79 12.68 -1.91
CA GLU A 237 -32.69 11.80 -1.55
C GLU A 237 -31.35 12.31 -2.10
N GLN A 238 -31.31 12.81 -3.34
CA GLN A 238 -30.14 13.47 -3.92
C GLN A 238 -29.73 14.70 -3.11
N GLN A 239 -30.69 15.54 -2.72
CA GLN A 239 -30.43 16.73 -1.91
C GLN A 239 -29.94 16.35 -0.50
N ALA A 240 -30.56 15.35 0.13
CA ALA A 240 -30.12 14.83 1.42
C ALA A 240 -28.71 14.21 1.34
N ASN A 241 -28.41 13.51 0.24
CA ASN A 241 -27.09 12.95 -0.01
C ASN A 241 -26.06 14.06 -0.26
N MET A 242 -26.37 15.11 -1.02
CA MET A 242 -25.53 16.31 -1.16
C MET A 242 -25.24 16.99 0.19
N VAL A 243 -26.25 17.12 1.07
CA VAL A 243 -26.07 17.68 2.41
C VAL A 243 -25.20 16.77 3.28
N ARG A 244 -25.38 15.45 3.22
CA ARG A 244 -24.51 14.48 3.92
C ARG A 244 -23.07 14.55 3.40
N PHE A 245 -22.90 14.61 2.08
CA PHE A 245 -21.60 14.75 1.43
C PHE A 245 -20.93 16.05 1.86
N SER A 246 -21.67 17.17 1.91
CA SER A 246 -21.18 18.45 2.42
C SER A 246 -20.78 18.37 3.90
N LYS A 247 -21.61 17.77 4.76
CA LYS A 247 -21.29 17.60 6.20
C LYS A 247 -20.07 16.73 6.48
N VAL A 248 -19.70 15.82 5.58
CA VAL A 248 -18.53 14.94 5.75
C VAL A 248 -17.29 15.51 5.04
N MET A 249 -17.47 16.01 3.82
CA MET A 249 -16.39 16.49 2.96
C MET A 249 -15.93 17.91 3.33
N VAL A 250 -16.81 18.80 3.79
CA VAL A 250 -16.42 20.16 4.19
C VAL A 250 -15.51 20.14 5.43
N PRO A 251 -15.80 19.38 6.50
CA PRO A 251 -14.86 19.22 7.62
C PRO A 251 -13.55 18.52 7.21
N PHE A 252 -13.61 17.55 6.30
CA PHE A 252 -12.41 16.88 5.78
C PHE A 252 -11.51 17.84 4.97
N LEU A 253 -12.10 18.69 4.13
CA LEU A 253 -11.39 19.71 3.36
C LEU A 253 -10.85 20.83 4.26
N LEU A 254 -11.62 21.30 5.24
CA LEU A 254 -11.16 22.26 6.25
C LEU A 254 -9.99 21.69 7.06
N CYS A 255 -10.06 20.41 7.46
CA CYS A 255 -8.96 19.72 8.13
C CYS A 255 -7.71 19.61 7.22
N CYS A 256 -7.89 19.29 5.94
CA CYS A 256 -6.80 19.26 4.97
C CYS A 256 -6.18 20.65 4.71
N GLU A 257 -6.98 21.71 4.64
CA GLU A 257 -6.48 23.09 4.53
C GLU A 257 -5.78 23.54 5.80
N GLU A 258 -6.28 23.17 6.98
CA GLU A 258 -5.63 23.48 8.24
C GLU A 258 -4.30 22.72 8.41
N LEU A 259 -4.23 21.46 7.97
CA LEU A 259 -2.99 20.70 7.87
C LEU A 259 -2.02 21.28 6.84
N ARG A 260 -2.52 21.74 5.67
CA ARG A 260 -1.72 22.42 4.64
C ARG A 260 -1.19 23.76 5.13
N ASN A 261 -1.99 24.54 5.85
CA ASN A 261 -1.59 25.81 6.44
C ASN A 261 -0.60 25.61 7.58
N LYS A 262 -0.78 24.58 8.43
CA LYS A 262 0.21 24.18 9.45
C LYS A 262 1.52 23.71 8.80
N ALA A 263 1.45 22.92 7.73
CA ALA A 263 2.62 22.52 6.97
C ALA A 263 3.33 23.74 6.36
N ASN A 264 2.61 24.66 5.72
CA ASN A 264 3.20 25.89 5.18
C ASN A 264 3.82 26.78 6.28
N CYS A 265 3.20 26.92 7.46
CA CYS A 265 3.79 27.65 8.58
C CYS A 265 5.07 27.02 9.13
N ILE A 266 5.21 25.69 9.04
CA ILE A 266 6.43 24.96 9.45
C ILE A 266 7.51 24.99 8.36
N PHE A 267 7.12 24.92 7.09
CA PHE A 267 8.05 24.84 5.96
C PHE A 267 8.51 26.20 5.42
N LEU A 268 7.73 27.28 5.56
CA LEU A 268 8.16 28.63 5.15
C LEU A 268 9.45 29.11 5.87
N PRO A 269 9.61 28.93 7.20
CA PRO A 269 10.86 29.27 7.90
C PRO A 269 12.05 28.46 7.41
N ILE A 270 11.84 27.18 7.06
CA ILE A 270 12.88 26.28 6.52
C ILE A 270 13.29 26.74 5.12
N PHE A 271 12.34 27.18 4.29
CA PHE A 271 12.60 27.64 2.92
C PHE A 271 13.42 28.93 2.82
N VAL A 272 13.25 29.86 3.77
CA VAL A 272 13.97 31.13 3.78
C VAL A 272 15.46 30.94 4.14
N GLY A 273 15.81 29.86 4.85
CA GLY A 273 17.18 29.55 5.27
C GLY A 273 18.08 28.88 4.21
N PHE A 274 17.54 28.29 3.14
CA PHE A 274 18.34 27.69 2.08
C PHE A 274 18.85 28.75 1.10
N LYS A 275 20.15 28.76 0.75
CA LYS A 275 20.71 29.68 -0.27
C LYS A 275 20.63 29.12 -1.69
N ASP A 276 20.36 27.83 -1.86
CA ASP A 276 20.37 27.15 -3.15
C ASP A 276 18.99 27.17 -3.84
N GLN A 277 18.93 27.82 -5.00
CA GLN A 277 17.71 28.03 -5.78
C GLN A 277 17.14 26.72 -6.36
N ARG A 278 17.98 25.70 -6.62
CA ARG A 278 17.53 24.41 -7.19
C ARG A 278 16.84 23.54 -6.14
N VAL A 279 17.32 23.58 -4.91
CA VAL A 279 16.70 22.86 -3.78
C VAL A 279 15.34 23.45 -3.47
N LYS A 280 15.22 24.79 -3.52
CA LYS A 280 13.93 25.46 -3.41
C LYS A 280 12.95 25.04 -4.52
N ALA A 281 13.38 25.04 -5.78
CA ALA A 281 12.51 24.65 -6.89
C ALA A 281 12.00 23.19 -6.77
N ASN A 282 12.87 22.25 -6.37
CA ASN A 282 12.48 20.84 -6.20
C ASN A 282 11.54 20.59 -5.03
N ILE A 283 11.67 21.33 -3.93
CA ILE A 283 10.74 21.17 -2.79
C ILE A 283 9.37 21.78 -3.11
N VAL A 284 9.31 22.94 -3.81
CA VAL A 284 8.02 23.48 -4.28
C VAL A 284 7.33 22.49 -5.23
N LEU A 285 8.09 21.84 -6.13
CA LEU A 285 7.55 20.85 -7.06
C LEU A 285 7.05 19.58 -6.34
N ALA A 286 7.75 19.14 -5.29
CA ALA A 286 7.35 17.99 -4.48
C ALA A 286 6.13 18.27 -3.59
N MET A 287 5.87 19.53 -3.23
CA MET A 287 4.67 19.92 -2.47
C MET A 287 3.45 20.24 -3.36
N ALA A 288 3.64 20.35 -4.68
CA ALA A 288 2.57 20.64 -5.65
C ALA A 288 1.92 19.39 -6.28
N VAL A 289 2.48 18.20 -6.03
CA VAL A 289 1.94 16.88 -6.43
C VAL A 289 1.17 16.28 -5.25
#